data_AF-A0A7N5KFN8-F1
#
_entry.id   AF-A0A7N5KFN8-F1
#
_cell.length_a   1.000
_cell.length_b   1.000
_cell.length_c   1.000
_cell.angle_alpha   90.00
_cell.angle_beta   90.00
_cell.angle_gamma   90.00
#
_symmetry.space_group_name_H-M   'P 1'
#
loop_
_entity.id
_entity.type
_entity.pdbx_description
1 polymer ?
#
loop_
_entity_poly.entity_id
_entity_poly.type
_entity_poly.pdbx_seq_one_letter_code
_entity_poly.pdbx_strand_id
1 'polypeptide(L)'
;MDDREDLVYQAKLAEQAERYDEMVESMKKVAGMDVELTVEERNLLSVAYKNVIGARRASWRIISSIEQKEENKGGEDKLKMIREYRQMVETELKLICCDILDVLDKHLIPAANTGESK
;
A
#
# COMPACT_ATOMS: atom_id res chain seq x y z
N MET A 1 -24.96 11.53 0.47
CA MET A 1 -23.90 12.43 0.97
C MET A 1 -23.11 11.76 2.08
N ASP A 2 -23.67 10.76 2.78
CA ASP A 2 -23.00 10.07 3.90
C ASP A 2 -21.86 9.12 3.50
N ASP A 3 -21.89 8.49 2.32
CA ASP A 3 -20.90 7.44 1.98
C ASP A 3 -19.45 7.92 1.95
N ARG A 4 -19.17 9.17 1.50
CA ARG A 4 -17.79 9.70 1.43
C ARG A 4 -17.25 10.02 2.81
N GLU A 5 -18.04 10.72 3.62
CA GLU A 5 -17.64 11.12 4.97
C GLU A 5 -17.46 9.89 5.87
N ASP A 6 -18.33 8.88 5.74
CA ASP A 6 -18.21 7.60 6.44
C ASP A 6 -16.92 6.86 6.06
N LEU A 7 -16.57 6.82 4.77
CA LEU A 7 -15.31 6.20 4.31
C LEU A 7 -14.08 6.94 4.84
N VAL A 8 -14.10 8.27 4.84
CA VAL A 8 -13.01 9.08 5.42
C VAL A 8 -12.91 8.86 6.93
N TYR A 9 -14.04 8.78 7.63
CA TYR A 9 -14.07 8.48 9.06
C TYR A 9 -13.54 7.07 9.36
N GLN A 10 -13.93 6.06 8.57
CA GLN A 10 -13.37 4.71 8.66
C GLN A 10 -11.86 4.69 8.43
N ALA A 11 -11.35 5.45 7.45
CA ALA A 11 -9.91 5.57 7.21
C ALA A 11 -9.18 6.17 8.41
N LYS A 12 -9.74 7.18 9.07
CA LYS A 12 -9.18 7.77 10.30
C LYS A 12 -9.17 6.79 11.48
N LEU A 13 -10.23 6.00 11.65
CA LEU A 13 -10.26 4.94 12.66
C LEU A 13 -9.21 3.87 12.38
N ALA A 14 -9.07 3.48 11.11
CA ALA A 14 -8.07 2.51 10.67
C ALA A 14 -6.64 3.03 10.90
N GLU A 15 -6.38 4.32 10.63
CA GLU A 15 -5.10 4.97 10.94
C GLU A 15 -4.77 4.88 12.44
N GLN A 16 -5.72 5.23 13.32
CA GLN A 16 -5.53 5.16 14.77
C GLN A 16 -5.30 3.74 15.29
N ALA A 17 -5.85 2.74 14.59
CA ALA A 17 -5.68 1.33 14.89
C ALA A 17 -4.47 0.68 14.19
N GLU A 18 -3.66 1.46 13.46
CA GLU A 18 -2.53 0.99 12.63
C GLU A 18 -2.94 -0.07 11.58
N ARG A 19 -4.22 -0.03 11.19
CA ARG A 19 -4.89 -0.93 10.25
C ARG A 19 -4.81 -0.37 8.82
N TYR A 20 -3.58 -0.21 8.34
CA TYR A 20 -3.30 0.52 7.09
C TYR A 20 -3.83 -0.17 5.82
N ASP A 21 -3.95 -1.50 5.82
CA ASP A 21 -4.55 -2.23 4.72
C ASP A 21 -6.04 -1.85 4.57
N GLU A 22 -6.80 -1.78 5.67
CA GLU A 22 -8.19 -1.31 5.66
C GLU A 22 -8.33 0.18 5.36
N MET A 23 -7.34 0.98 5.80
CA MET A 23 -7.25 2.39 5.45
C MET A 23 -7.10 2.59 3.94
N VAL A 24 -6.27 1.78 3.27
CA VAL A 24 -6.13 1.77 1.81
C VAL A 24 -7.47 1.45 1.15
N GLU A 25 -8.15 0.39 1.59
CA GLU A 25 -9.46 0.02 1.01
C GLU A 25 -10.49 1.16 1.09
N SER A 26 -10.56 1.85 2.24
CA SER A 26 -11.48 2.96 2.45
C SER A 26 -11.14 4.15 1.56
N MET A 27 -9.87 4.55 1.52
CA MET A 27 -9.42 5.70 0.73
C MET A 27 -9.46 5.45 -0.77
N LYS A 28 -9.32 4.19 -1.23
CA LYS A 28 -9.55 3.80 -2.62
C LYS A 28 -10.98 4.01 -3.05
N LYS A 29 -11.95 3.69 -2.19
CA LYS A 29 -13.37 3.93 -2.49
C LYS A 29 -13.64 5.42 -2.62
N VAL A 30 -13.04 6.25 -1.76
CA VAL A 30 -13.12 7.73 -1.86
C VAL A 30 -12.51 8.22 -3.17
N ALA A 31 -11.33 7.73 -3.55
CA ALA A 31 -10.70 8.07 -4.82
C ALA A 31 -11.56 7.65 -6.03
N GLY A 32 -12.17 6.47 -5.97
CA GLY A 32 -13.05 5.93 -7.01
C GLY A 32 -14.40 6.66 -7.18
N MET A 33 -14.65 7.71 -6.41
CA MET A 33 -15.81 8.60 -6.63
C MET A 33 -15.56 9.64 -7.75
N ASP A 34 -14.37 9.64 -8.37
CA ASP A 34 -13.99 10.49 -9.51
C ASP A 34 -14.18 12.00 -9.27
N VAL A 35 -13.97 12.40 -8.03
CA VAL A 35 -14.08 13.78 -7.56
C VAL A 35 -12.74 14.21 -6.97
N GLU A 36 -12.42 15.51 -7.10
CA GLU A 36 -11.16 16.03 -6.58
C GLU A 36 -11.07 15.77 -5.06
N LEU A 37 -9.95 15.16 -4.66
CA LEU A 37 -9.67 14.91 -3.25
C LEU A 37 -9.23 16.21 -2.58
N THR A 38 -9.74 16.43 -1.38
CA THR A 38 -9.25 17.48 -0.49
C THR A 38 -7.82 17.18 -0.06
N VAL A 39 -7.12 18.20 0.45
CA VAL A 39 -5.77 18.06 0.99
C VAL A 39 -5.71 16.98 2.08
N GLU A 40 -6.72 16.93 2.95
CA GLU A 40 -6.80 15.93 4.02
C GLU A 40 -6.95 14.51 3.47
N GLU A 41 -7.82 14.29 2.50
CA GLU A 41 -8.02 12.97 1.88
C GLU A 41 -6.79 12.51 1.10
N ARG A 42 -6.11 13.41 0.38
CA ARG A 42 -4.83 13.08 -0.28
C ARG A 42 -3.77 12.66 0.73
N ASN A 43 -3.71 13.33 1.88
CA ASN A 43 -2.79 12.98 2.95
C ASN A 43 -3.13 11.61 3.53
N LEU A 44 -4.41 11.32 3.80
CA LEU A 44 -4.84 10.01 4.30
C LEU A 44 -4.49 8.89 3.32
N LEU A 45 -4.78 9.07 2.03
CA LEU A 45 -4.41 8.11 0.99
C LEU A 45 -2.89 7.87 0.95
N SER A 46 -2.11 8.95 1.03
CA SER A 46 -0.64 8.89 1.03
C SER A 46 -0.09 8.16 2.27
N VAL A 47 -0.64 8.44 3.45
CA VAL A 47 -0.27 7.77 4.70
C VAL A 47 -0.58 6.29 4.64
N ALA A 48 -1.77 5.92 4.13
CA ALA A 48 -2.21 4.53 4.00
C ALA A 48 -1.22 3.71 3.15
N TYR A 49 -0.99 4.11 1.89
CA TYR A 49 -0.09 3.39 1.00
C TYR A 49 1.36 3.42 1.46
N LYS A 50 1.85 4.55 2.02
CA LYS A 50 3.24 4.64 2.54
C LYS A 50 3.48 3.59 3.63
N ASN A 51 2.54 3.41 4.55
CA ASN A 51 2.68 2.46 5.64
C ASN A 51 2.59 1.01 5.16
N VAL A 52 1.63 0.68 4.30
CA VAL A 52 1.51 -0.68 3.73
C VAL A 52 2.78 -1.05 2.96
N ILE A 53 3.23 -0.20 2.03
CA ILE A 53 4.47 -0.41 1.26
C ILE A 53 5.69 -0.49 2.19
N GLY A 54 5.75 0.38 3.20
CA GLY A 54 6.81 0.42 4.20
C GLY A 54 6.96 -0.90 4.95
N ALA A 55 5.85 -1.46 5.42
CA ALA A 55 5.81 -2.75 6.12
C ALA A 55 6.26 -3.90 5.21
N ARG A 56 5.74 -3.99 3.98
CA ARG A 56 6.11 -5.05 3.02
C ARG A 56 7.58 -4.96 2.60
N ARG A 57 8.10 -3.74 2.39
CA ARG A 57 9.53 -3.52 2.11
C ARG A 57 10.42 -3.88 3.28
N ALA A 58 9.99 -3.63 4.53
CA ALA A 58 10.73 -4.08 5.71
C ALA A 58 10.76 -5.60 5.81
N SER A 59 9.62 -6.27 5.61
CA SER A 59 9.52 -7.73 5.55
C SER A 59 10.46 -8.32 4.48
N TRP A 60 10.41 -7.79 3.26
CA TRP A 60 11.28 -8.24 2.16
C TRP A 60 12.77 -8.13 2.51
N ARG A 61 13.21 -7.00 3.09
CA ARG A 61 14.62 -6.83 3.52
C ARG A 61 15.05 -7.87 4.57
N ILE A 62 14.17 -8.18 5.52
CA ILE A 62 14.45 -9.17 6.57
C ILE A 62 14.61 -10.56 5.92
N ILE A 63 13.68 -10.95 5.04
CA ILE A 63 13.70 -12.25 4.38
C ILE A 63 14.94 -12.37 3.49
N SER A 64 15.26 -11.35 2.69
CA SER A 64 16.50 -11.32 1.88
C SER A 64 17.75 -11.48 2.74
N SER A 65 17.78 -10.89 3.95
CA SER A 65 18.91 -11.08 4.87
C SER A 65 18.99 -12.51 5.42
N ILE A 66 17.84 -13.15 5.66
CA ILE A 66 17.78 -14.55 6.11
C ILE A 66 18.23 -15.48 4.97
N GLU A 67 17.80 -15.22 3.74
CA GLU A 67 18.23 -15.97 2.55
C GLU A 67 19.76 -15.97 2.44
N GLN A 68 20.39 -14.79 2.45
CA GLN A 68 21.84 -14.65 2.34
C GLN A 68 22.60 -15.38 3.47
N LYS A 69 22.04 -15.42 4.68
CA LYS A 69 22.64 -16.15 5.82
C LYS A 69 22.54 -17.66 5.65
N GLU A 70 21.47 -18.16 5.03
CA GLU A 70 21.25 -19.60 4.83
C GLU A 70 22.04 -20.13 3.62
N GLU A 71 22.22 -19.32 2.57
CA GLU A 71 23.12 -19.64 1.44
C GLU A 71 24.53 -20.00 1.91
N ASN A 72 25.04 -19.31 2.94
CA ASN A 72 26.38 -19.56 3.50
C ASN A 72 26.49 -20.89 4.28
N LYS A 73 25.38 -21.57 4.59
CA LYS A 73 25.36 -22.81 5.40
C LYS A 73 25.14 -24.08 4.58
N GLY A 74 24.80 -23.96 3.29
CA GLY A 74 24.65 -25.11 2.38
C GLY A 74 23.37 -25.94 2.53
N GLY A 75 22.31 -25.41 3.14
CA GLY A 75 21.02 -26.11 3.28
C GLY A 75 20.04 -25.83 2.12
N GLU A 76 20.03 -26.68 1.09
CA GLU A 76 19.25 -26.45 -0.16
C GLU A 76 17.72 -26.40 0.05
N ASP A 77 17.15 -27.31 0.85
CA ASP A 77 15.69 -27.36 1.06
C ASP A 77 15.15 -26.11 1.78
N LYS A 78 15.84 -25.67 2.83
CA LYS A 78 15.47 -24.45 3.56
C LYS A 78 15.63 -23.21 2.69
N LEU A 79 16.71 -23.18 1.90
CA LEU A 79 16.96 -22.08 0.98
C LEU A 79 15.84 -21.95 -0.07
N LYS A 80 15.34 -23.07 -0.59
CA LYS A 80 14.19 -23.09 -1.49
C LYS A 80 12.94 -22.49 -0.83
N MET A 81 12.61 -22.91 0.39
CA MET A 81 11.46 -22.35 1.13
C MET A 81 11.58 -20.84 1.37
N ILE A 82 12.79 -20.36 1.72
CA ILE A 82 13.04 -18.93 1.94
C ILE A 82 12.85 -18.14 0.64
N ARG A 83 13.36 -18.67 -0.49
CA ARG A 83 13.22 -18.04 -1.82
C ARG A 83 11.77 -17.91 -2.25
N GLU A 84 10.99 -18.98 -2.09
CA GLU A 84 9.55 -18.97 -2.39
C GLU A 84 8.82 -17.92 -1.55
N TYR A 85 9.13 -17.83 -0.25
CA TYR A 85 8.54 -16.83 0.63
C TYR A 85 8.98 -15.39 0.27
N ARG A 86 10.25 -15.18 -0.08
CA ARG A 86 10.74 -13.88 -0.57
C ARG A 86 9.99 -13.43 -1.82
N GLN A 87 9.77 -14.35 -2.76
CA GLN A 87 9.07 -14.07 -4.02
C GLN A 87 7.59 -13.75 -3.80
N MET A 88 6.95 -14.39 -2.82
CA MET A 88 5.59 -14.05 -2.38
C MET A 88 5.52 -12.58 -1.92
N VAL A 89 6.40 -12.18 -1.00
CA VAL A 89 6.45 -10.79 -0.50
C VAL A 89 6.78 -9.78 -1.61
N GLU A 90 7.67 -10.14 -2.53
CA GLU A 90 7.99 -9.31 -3.70
C GLU A 90 6.78 -9.13 -4.62
N THR A 91 5.99 -10.18 -4.80
CA THR A 91 4.74 -10.12 -5.58
C THR A 91 3.71 -9.23 -4.90
N GLU A 92 3.51 -9.37 -3.59
CA GLU A 92 2.63 -8.49 -2.81
C GLU A 92 3.05 -7.02 -2.93
N LEU A 93 4.34 -6.73 -2.74
CA LEU A 93 4.87 -5.38 -2.86
C LEU A 93 4.62 -4.81 -4.26
N LYS A 94 4.85 -5.60 -5.31
CA LYS A 94 4.58 -5.20 -6.69
C LYS A 94 3.10 -4.91 -6.90
N LEU A 95 2.20 -5.77 -6.41
CA LEU A 95 0.76 -5.58 -6.54
C LEU A 95 0.30 -4.30 -5.85
N ILE A 96 0.80 -4.00 -4.64
CA ILE A 96 0.47 -2.75 -3.93
C ILE A 96 0.96 -1.53 -4.71
N CYS A 97 2.16 -1.58 -5.30
CA CYS A 97 2.68 -0.50 -6.13
C CYS A 97 1.85 -0.31 -7.42
N CYS A 98 1.46 -1.40 -8.09
CA CYS A 98 0.57 -1.32 -9.25
C CYS A 98 -0.79 -0.75 -8.86
N ASP A 99 -1.30 -1.10 -7.68
CA ASP A 99 -2.59 -0.65 -7.21
C ASP A 99 -2.66 0.87 -7.00
N ILE A 100 -1.64 1.49 -6.39
CA ILE A 100 -1.60 2.96 -6.24
C ILE A 100 -1.43 3.65 -7.60
N LEU A 101 -0.62 3.09 -8.51
CA LEU A 101 -0.47 3.65 -9.86
C LEU A 101 -1.80 3.61 -10.62
N ASP A 102 -2.55 2.52 -10.51
CA ASP A 102 -3.89 2.40 -11.08
C ASP A 102 -4.86 3.44 -10.50
N VAL A 103 -4.82 3.68 -9.19
CA VAL A 103 -5.66 4.71 -8.55
C VAL A 103 -5.28 6.12 -9.04
N LEU A 104 -3.99 6.40 -9.19
CA LEU A 104 -3.51 7.67 -9.72
C LEU A 104 -3.97 7.89 -11.16
N ASP A 105 -3.72 6.92 -12.03
CA ASP A 105 -4.00 7.02 -13.47
C ASP A 105 -5.50 7.05 -13.79
N LYS A 106 -6.31 6.26 -13.07
CA LYS A 106 -7.74 6.11 -13.36
C LYS A 106 -8.60 7.19 -12.71
N HIS A 107 -8.24 7.65 -11.51
CA HIS A 107 -9.12 8.48 -10.69
C HIS A 107 -8.52 9.84 -10.35
N LEU A 108 -7.29 9.89 -9.84
CA LEU A 108 -6.75 11.12 -9.25
C LEU A 108 -6.20 12.11 -10.27
N ILE A 109 -5.41 11.65 -11.23
CA ILE A 109 -4.85 12.51 -12.29
C ILE A 109 -5.98 13.08 -13.18
N PRO A 110 -6.99 12.30 -13.61
CA PRO A 110 -8.11 12.84 -14.39
C PRO A 110 -8.97 13.86 -13.60
N ALA A 111 -9.12 13.68 -12.29
CA ALA A 111 -9.92 14.56 -11.44
C ALA A 111 -9.16 15.81 -10.95
N ALA A 112 -7.85 15.89 -11.16
CA ALA A 112 -7.01 16.99 -10.66
C ALA A 112 -7.20 18.29 -11.46
N ASN A 113 -7.98 19.22 -10.90
CA ASN A 113 -8.30 20.49 -11.55
C ASN A 113 -7.39 21.65 -11.13
N THR A 114 -6.75 21.57 -9.96
CA THR A 114 -5.89 22.63 -9.41
C THR A 114 -4.40 22.27 -9.46
N GLY A 115 -3.52 23.29 -9.46
CA GLY A 115 -2.07 23.09 -9.60
C GLY A 115 -1.42 22.30 -8.45
N GLU A 116 -2.01 22.32 -7.25
CA GLU A 116 -1.54 21.51 -6.10
C GLU A 116 -2.01 20.04 -6.16
N SER A 117 -2.99 19.75 -7.01
CA SER A 117 -3.54 18.40 -7.21
C SER A 117 -2.87 17.64 -8.37
N LYS A 118 -2.13 18.35 -9.24
CA LYS A 118 -1.48 17.84 -10.44
C LYS A 118 -0.06 17.34 -10.20
#